data_AF-A0A0K1E057-F1
#
_entry.id   AF-A0A0K1E057-F1
#
_cell.length_a   1.000
_cell.length_b   1.000
_cell.length_c   1.000
_cell.angle_alpha   90.00
_cell.angle_beta   90.00
_cell.angle_gamma   90.00
#
_symmetry.space_group_name_H-M   'P 1'
#
loop_
_entity.id
_entity.type
_entity.pdbx_description
1 polymer ?
#
loop_
_entity_poly.entity_id
_entity_poly.type
_entity_poly.pdbx_seq_one_letter_code
_entity_poly.pdbx_strand_id
1 'polypeptide(L)' 'MGRRIYAEIPLEELKVYIGAFRPRCDMCGARVTYANLGYARFGRRVELILCIECLKDYAEYIESGEGGRRF' A
#
# COMPACT_ATOMS: atom_id res chain seq x y z
N MET A 1 -3.41 -23.83 1.93
CA MET A 1 -3.61 -22.60 1.13
C MET A 1 -4.55 -21.67 1.89
N GLY A 2 -4.01 -20.72 2.64
CA GLY A 2 -4.85 -19.73 3.33
C GLY A 2 -5.42 -18.74 2.32
N ARG A 3 -6.75 -18.57 2.28
CA ARG A 3 -7.40 -17.49 1.51
C ARG A 3 -6.77 -16.17 1.96
N ARG A 4 -6.12 -15.43 1.04
CA ARG A 4 -5.68 -14.06 1.30
C ARG A 4 -6.95 -13.21 1.42
N ILE A 5 -7.35 -12.92 2.65
CA ILE A 5 -8.45 -12.01 2.93
C ILE A 5 -7.84 -10.61 2.83
N TYR A 6 -7.98 -9.98 1.67
CA TYR A 6 -7.76 -8.54 1.57
C TYR A 6 -9.04 -7.90 2.10
N ALA A 7 -8.91 -7.14 3.19
CA ALA A 7 -10.03 -6.39 3.72
C ALA A 7 -10.12 -5.06 2.97
N GLU A 8 -11.29 -4.76 2.40
CA GLU A 8 -11.60 -3.40 1.98
C GLU A 8 -11.77 -2.55 3.24
N ILE A 9 -10.86 -1.61 3.44
CA ILE A 9 -10.95 -0.61 4.51
C ILE A 9 -11.79 0.57 4.01
N PRO A 10 -12.82 1.03 4.73
CA PRO A 10 -13.53 2.25 4.39
C PRO A 10 -12.60 3.46 4.30
N LEU A 11 -12.93 4.41 3.43
CA LEU A 11 -12.10 5.60 3.18
C LEU A 11 -11.88 6.43 4.45
N GLU A 12 -12.90 6.50 5.31
CA GLU A 12 -12.90 7.20 6.59
C GLU A 12 -11.91 6.56 7.57
N GLU A 13 -11.94 5.23 7.69
CA GLU A 13 -11.01 4.49 8.54
C GLU A 13 -9.57 4.63 8.04
N LEU A 14 -9.37 4.61 6.71
CA LEU A 14 -8.07 4.84 6.11
C LEU A 14 -7.52 6.24 6.40
N LYS A 15 -8.37 7.27 6.35
CA LYS A 15 -7.99 8.64 6.74
C LYS A 15 -7.58 8.72 8.21
N VAL A 16 -8.34 8.08 9.11
CA VAL A 16 -8.02 8.00 10.54
C VAL A 16 -6.68 7.28 10.74
N TYR A 17 -6.48 6.15 10.08
CA TYR A 17 -5.24 5.38 10.14
C TYR A 17 -4.02 6.22 9.72
N ILE A 18 -4.09 6.88 8.57
CA ILE A 18 -2.98 7.71 8.05
C ILE A 18 -2.70 8.88 8.99
N GLY A 19 -3.74 9.52 9.52
CA GLY A 19 -3.59 10.63 10.46
C GLY A 19 -2.92 10.22 11.77
N ALA A 20 -3.34 9.08 12.34
CA ALA A 20 -2.84 8.58 13.62
C ALA A 20 -1.44 8.00 13.53
N PHE A 21 -1.20 7.10 12.57
CA PHE A 21 0.05 6.32 12.48
C PHE A 21 1.13 6.98 11.63
N ARG A 22 0.76 7.99 10.82
CA ARG A 22 1.69 8.74 9.94
C ARG A 22 2.61 7.79 9.15
N PRO A 23 2.06 6.82 8.41
CA PRO A 23 2.85 5.80 7.75
C PRO A 23 3.83 6.39 6.74
N ARG A 24 4.88 5.63 6.45
CA ARG A 24 5.86 5.94 5.39
C ARG A 24 5.64 4.99 4.23
N CYS A 25 5.95 5.46 3.02
CA CYS A 25 5.96 4.64 1.82
C CYS A 25 7.00 3.52 2.00
N ASP A 26 6.60 2.27 1.75
CA ASP A 26 7.49 1.12 1.92
C ASP A 26 8.63 1.09 0.89
N MET A 27 8.49 1.78 -0.24
CA MET A 27 9.53 1.86 -1.28
C MET A 27 10.51 3.01 -1.05
N CYS A 28 10.02 4.25 -0.89
CA CYS A 28 10.87 5.44 -0.85
C CYS A 28 11.01 6.08 0.55
N GLY A 29 10.29 5.59 1.56
CA GLY A 29 10.32 6.11 2.92
C GLY A 29 9.67 7.49 3.11
N ALA A 30 9.10 8.08 2.05
CA ALA A 30 8.39 9.35 2.11
C ALA A 30 7.16 9.25 3.01
N ARG A 31 6.81 10.35 3.71
CA ARG A 31 5.62 10.38 4.56
C ARG A 31 4.36 10.29 3.69
N VAL A 32 3.47 9.37 4.05
CA VAL A 32 2.18 9.19 3.38
C VAL A 32 1.12 10.01 4.11
N THR A 33 0.34 10.70 3.31
CA THR A 33 -0.80 11.53 3.66
C THR A 33 -1.95 11.13 2.74
N TYR A 34 -3.17 11.55 3.07
CA TYR A 34 -4.30 11.33 2.18
C TYR A 34 -4.09 11.93 0.77
N ALA A 35 -3.33 13.03 0.66
CA ALA A 35 -3.09 13.73 -0.60
C ALA A 35 -2.09 13.02 -1.53
N ASN A 36 -1.23 12.14 -1.01
CA ASN A 36 -0.21 11.44 -1.80
C ASN A 36 -0.30 9.91 -1.68
N LEU A 37 -1.36 9.40 -1.08
CA LEU A 37 -1.62 7.97 -0.99
C LEU A 37 -1.86 7.41 -2.39
N GLY A 38 -1.05 6.45 -2.81
CA GLY A 38 -1.26 5.70 -4.05
C GLY A 38 -2.04 4.42 -3.78
N TYR A 39 -1.49 3.56 -2.92
CA TYR A 39 -2.05 2.24 -2.65
C TYR A 39 -1.78 1.84 -1.20
N ALA A 40 -2.74 1.14 -0.60
CA ALA A 40 -2.55 0.51 0.69
C ALA A 40 -3.20 -0.88 0.67
N ARG A 41 -2.49 -1.87 1.22
CA ARG A 41 -2.95 -3.25 1.35
C ARG A 41 -3.04 -3.64 2.81
N PHE A 42 -4.23 -4.06 3.21
CA PHE A 42 -4.54 -4.50 4.56
C PHE A 42 -4.89 -5.99 4.55
N GLY A 43 -4.09 -6.78 5.28
CA GLY A 43 -4.42 -8.15 5.69
C GLY A 43 -4.86 -8.14 7.15
N ARG A 44 -4.23 -8.96 8.00
CA ARG A 44 -4.36 -8.86 9.48
C ARG A 44 -3.69 -7.62 10.07
N ARG A 45 -2.82 -7.00 9.29
CA ARG A 45 -2.07 -5.78 9.58
C ARG A 45 -1.86 -5.04 8.27
N VAL A 46 -1.31 -3.84 8.35
CA VAL A 46 -0.79 -3.16 7.15
C VAL A 46 0.32 -4.00 6.56
N GLU A 47 0.15 -4.39 5.30
CA GLU A 47 1.11 -5.20 4.56
C GLU A 47 1.93 -4.39 3.57
N LEU A 48 1.34 -3.33 3.02
CA LEU A 48 1.97 -2.46 2.04
C LEU A 48 1.30 -1.09 2.03
N ILE A 49 2.06 -0.02 2.02
CA ILE A 49 1.63 1.35 1.78
C ILE A 49 2.59 2.00 0.81
N LEU A 50 2.05 2.52 -0.30
CA LEU A 50 2.78 3.22 -1.34
C LEU A 50 2.26 4.63 -1.52
N CYS A 51 3.18 5.58 -1.72
CA CYS A 51 2.81 6.87 -2.27
C CYS A 51 2.46 6.74 -3.76
N ILE A 52 1.77 7.74 -4.31
CA ILE A 52 1.29 7.72 -5.70
C ILE A 52 2.43 7.58 -6.73
N GLU A 53 3.61 8.13 -6.44
CA GLU A 53 4.76 7.99 -7.36
C GLU A 53 5.29 6.56 -7.37
N CYS A 54 5.56 5.97 -6.20
CA CYS A 54 6.03 4.59 -6.12
C CYS A 54 4.98 3.55 -6.55
N LEU A 55 3.69 3.91 -6.53
CA LEU A 55 2.65 3.06 -7.10
C LEU A 55 2.85 2.89 -8.61
N LYS A 56 3.28 3.94 -9.34
CA LYS A 56 3.52 3.85 -10.79
C LYS A 56 4.62 2.84 -11.07
N ASP A 57 5.77 2.99 -10.38
CA ASP A 57 6.90 2.06 -10.48
C ASP A 57 6.49 0.62 -10.13
N TYR A 58 5.67 0.47 -9.09
CA TYR A 58 5.17 -0.83 -8.64
C TYR A 58 4.20 -1.45 -9.65
N ALA A 59 3.34 -0.65 -10.29
CA ALA A 59 2.45 -1.10 -11.33
C ALA A 59 3.24 -1.57 -12.56
N GLU A 60 4.23 -0.79 -13.00
CA GLU A 60 5.12 -1.15 -14.11
C GLU A 60 5.86 -2.47 -13.82
N TYR A 61 6.34 -2.68 -12.59
CA TYR A 61 6.97 -3.92 -12.16
C TYR A 61 6.02 -5.13 -12.15
N ILE A 62 4.74 -4.92 -11.81
CA ILE A 62 3.73 -5.99 -11.90
C ILE A 62 3.46 -6.32 -13.37
N GLU A 63 3.29 -5.30 -14.22
CA GLU A 63 2.99 -5.45 -15.64
C GLU A 63 4.16 -6.05 -16.43
N SER A 64 5.41 -5.82 -16.00
CA SER A 64 6.60 -6.44 -16.61
C SER A 64 6.69 -7.96 -16.39
N GLY A 65 5.83 -8.53 -15.53
CA GLY A 65 5.84 -9.95 -15.21
C GLY A 65 6.97 -10.37 -14.25
N GLU A 66 7.76 -9.41 -13.75
CA GLU A 66 8.77 -9.63 -12.72
C GLU A 66 8.14 -9.71 -11.31
N GLY A 67 6.92 -9.19 -11.17
CA GLY A 67 6.05 -9.18 -9.98
C GLY A 67 5.76 -10.50 -9.26
N GLY A 68 6.25 -11.64 -9.76
CA GLY A 68 6.02 -12.98 -9.20
C GLY A 68 7.23 -13.67 -8.57
N ARG A 69 8.43 -13.06 -8.56
CA ARG A 69 9.68 -13.80 -8.21
C ARG A 69 10.28 -13.58 -6.83
N ARG A 70 9.66 -12.81 -5.95
CA ARG A 70 10.07 -12.75 -4.55
C ARG A 70 8.84 -12.65 -3.66
N PHE A 71 8.47 -13.77 -3.04
CA PHE A 71 7.94 -14.00 -1.69
C PHE A 71 7.31 -15.39 -1.64
#